data_AF-A0A3S1ZUB7-F1
#
_entry.id   AF-A0A3S1ZUB7-F1
#
_cell.length_a   1.000
_cell.length_b   1.000
_cell.length_c   1.000
_cell.angle_alpha   90.00
_cell.angle_beta   90.00
_cell.angle_gamma   90.00
#
_symmetry.space_group_name_H-M   'P 1'
#
loop_
_entity.id
_entity.type
_entity.pdbx_description
1 polymer ?
#
loop_
_entity_poly.entity_id
_entity_poly.type
_entity_poly.pdbx_seq_one_letter_code
_entity_poly.pdbx_strand_id
1 'polypeptide(L)'
;TEVPYQVNKSSMIEKMAELVRDKRIEGISDIRDESDRQGYRVVIELKRDAVADVILNQLYRFTPLQTSFGANMVALNGGKPEVMNLTDMLKAFVAFREEVITRRTKFLLRKARDRAHVLVGLAIAVANIDEVIKLIRTAPDPQTAREQLMERRWPSGDVESLILLI
;
A
#
# COMPACT_ATOMS: atom_id res chain seq x y z
N THR A 1 19.40 14.65 17.65
CA THR A 1 18.16 15.39 17.33
C THR A 1 17.00 14.42 17.10
N GLU A 2 16.91 13.35 17.88
CA GLU A 2 15.90 12.30 17.72
C GLU A 2 15.47 11.84 19.12
N VAL A 3 14.26 11.28 19.23
CA VAL A 3 13.69 10.75 20.47
C VAL A 3 13.08 9.37 20.20
N PRO A 4 12.93 8.52 21.22
CA PRO A 4 12.35 7.20 21.02
C PRO A 4 10.91 7.27 20.49
N TYR A 5 10.49 6.21 19.79
CA TYR A 5 9.13 6.08 19.26
C TYR A 5 8.07 6.23 20.37
N GLN A 6 6.97 6.93 20.05
CA GLN A 6 5.86 7.23 20.95
C GLN A 6 6.22 8.02 22.22
N VAL A 7 7.41 8.62 22.30
CA VAL A 7 7.75 9.53 23.40
C VAL A 7 7.28 10.95 23.09
N ASN A 8 6.51 11.54 24.01
CA ASN A 8 6.17 12.95 23.95
C ASN A 8 7.37 13.79 24.40
N LYS A 9 7.88 14.65 23.51
CA LYS A 9 9.01 15.53 23.80
C LYS A 9 8.78 16.42 25.03
N SER A 10 7.65 17.12 25.08
CA SER A 10 7.38 18.08 26.16
C SER A 10 7.36 17.39 27.51
N SER A 11 6.68 16.24 27.60
CA SER A 11 6.66 15.43 28.82
C SER A 11 8.04 14.88 29.20
N MET A 12 8.87 14.53 28.22
CA MET A 12 10.25 14.11 28.47
C MET A 12 11.08 15.26 29.07
N ILE A 13 10.98 16.48 28.50
CA ILE A 13 11.68 17.67 28.99
C ILE A 13 11.19 18.07 30.39
N GLU A 14 9.88 18.05 30.63
CA GLU A 14 9.30 18.28 31.96
C GLU A 14 9.86 17.30 32.98
N LYS A 15 9.97 16.02 32.62
CA LYS A 15 10.54 15.01 33.52
C LYS A 15 12.02 15.26 33.81
N MET A 16 12.79 15.70 32.82
CA MET A 16 14.19 16.11 33.03
C MET A 16 14.27 17.28 34.01
N ALA A 17 13.44 18.32 33.81
CA ALA A 17 13.41 19.50 34.66
C ALA A 17 13.00 19.18 36.11
N GLU A 18 12.05 18.25 36.30
CA GLU A 18 11.67 17.72 37.61
C GLU A 18 12.86 17.05 38.31
N LEU A 19 13.58 16.15 37.62
CA LEU A 19 14.74 15.45 38.19
C LEU A 19 15.89 16.38 38.57
N VAL A 20 16.09 17.46 37.81
CA VAL A 20 17.07 18.50 38.13
C VAL A 20 16.64 19.31 39.36
N ARG A 21 15.35 19.68 39.42
CA ARG A 21 14.78 20.42 40.56
C ARG A 21 14.87 19.63 41.87
N ASP A 22 14.60 18.33 41.79
CA ASP A 22 14.65 17.40 42.93
C ASP A 22 16.07 16.98 43.31
N LYS A 23 17.10 17.51 42.62
CA LYS A 23 18.52 17.16 42.78
C LYS A 23 18.80 15.66 42.63
N ARG A 24 17.96 14.96 41.87
CA ARG A 24 18.21 13.56 41.49
C ARG A 24 19.27 13.46 40.39
N ILE A 25 19.33 14.48 39.54
CA ILE A 25 20.38 14.69 38.54
C ILE A 25 21.00 16.05 38.81
N GLU A 26 22.29 16.08 39.14
CA GLU A 26 23.04 17.31 39.36
C GLU A 26 23.98 17.60 38.19
N GLY A 27 24.43 18.86 38.08
CA GLY A 27 25.37 19.28 37.04
C GLY A 27 24.73 19.76 35.73
N ILE A 28 23.39 19.79 35.64
CA ILE A 28 22.67 20.49 34.56
C ILE A 28 22.49 21.96 34.96
N SER A 29 22.83 22.88 34.05
CA SER A 29 22.62 24.32 34.23
C SER A 29 21.32 24.81 33.62
N ASP A 30 20.97 24.34 32.43
CA ASP A 30 19.76 24.75 31.71
C ASP A 30 19.28 23.64 30.76
N ILE A 31 17.98 23.64 30.45
CA ILE A 31 17.35 22.73 29.49
C ILE A 31 16.48 23.56 28.54
N ARG A 32 16.83 23.56 27.25
CA ARG A 32 16.14 24.36 26.22
C ARG A 32 15.62 23.49 25.09
N ASP A 33 14.39 23.75 24.70
CA ASP A 33 13.82 23.23 23.47
C ASP A 33 14.04 24.23 22.33
N GLU A 34 15.05 23.95 21.50
CA GLU A 34 15.39 24.71 20.29
C GLU A 34 14.80 24.05 19.03
N SER A 35 13.79 23.18 19.19
CA SER A 35 13.14 22.52 18.05
C SER A 35 12.38 23.53 17.19
N ASP A 36 12.45 23.36 15.88
CA ASP A 36 11.74 24.18 14.91
C ASP A 36 10.95 23.29 13.93
N ARG A 37 10.48 23.86 12.81
CA ARG A 37 9.79 23.09 11.77
C ARG A 37 10.70 22.11 11.03
N GLN A 38 12.02 22.31 11.07
CA GLN A 38 13.00 21.52 10.34
C GLN A 38 13.54 20.35 11.18
N GLY A 39 13.43 20.41 12.51
CA GLY A 39 13.80 19.28 13.33
C GLY A 39 13.66 19.44 14.84
N TYR A 40 13.91 18.33 15.50
CA TYR A 40 13.92 18.22 16.96
C TYR A 40 15.28 18.59 17.51
N ARG A 41 15.35 19.56 18.42
CA ARG A 41 16.60 19.96 19.06
C ARG A 41 16.34 20.32 20.53
N VAL A 42 16.71 19.41 21.42
CA VAL A 42 16.71 19.65 22.86
C VAL A 42 18.15 19.80 23.31
N VAL A 43 18.47 20.94 23.92
CA VAL A 43 19.81 21.28 24.38
C VAL A 43 19.82 21.22 25.91
N ILE A 44 20.77 20.46 26.45
CA ILE A 44 21.01 20.35 27.88
C ILE A 44 22.38 20.96 28.13
N GLU A 45 22.40 22.10 28.80
CA GLU A 45 23.64 22.76 29.19
C GLU A 45 24.12 22.23 30.54
N LEU A 46 25.42 22.05 30.66
CA LEU A 46 26.05 21.49 31.84
C LEU A 46 26.86 22.55 32.59
N LYS A 47 27.01 22.36 33.90
CA LYS A 47 27.95 23.12 34.73
C LYS A 47 29.39 22.75 34.35
N ARG A 48 30.34 23.67 34.59
CA ARG A 48 31.75 23.54 34.15
C ARG A 48 32.46 22.30 34.72
N ASP A 49 32.05 21.85 35.90
CA ASP A 49 32.60 20.73 36.65
C ASP A 49 31.86 19.40 36.42
N ALA A 50 30.79 19.41 35.62
CA ALA A 50 29.97 18.25 35.37
C ALA A 50 30.56 17.34 34.28
N VAL A 51 30.51 16.03 34.51
CA VAL A 51 30.91 15.01 33.53
C VAL A 51 29.72 14.64 32.65
N ALA A 52 29.77 15.00 31.37
CA ALA A 52 28.66 14.82 30.43
C ALA A 52 28.16 13.38 30.34
N ASP A 53 29.06 12.40 30.27
CA ASP A 53 28.69 10.98 30.14
C ASP A 53 27.93 10.45 31.36
N VAL A 54 28.26 10.95 32.56
CA VAL A 54 27.55 10.56 33.79
C VAL A 54 26.12 11.08 33.75
N ILE A 55 25.94 12.34 33.37
CA ILE A 55 24.61 12.97 33.26
C ILE A 55 23.78 12.30 32.16
N LEU A 56 24.39 12.02 31.00
CA LEU A 56 23.72 11.35 29.90
C LEU A 56 23.21 9.95 30.32
N ASN A 57 24.03 9.16 31.01
CA ASN A 57 23.63 7.86 31.53
C ASN A 57 22.50 7.97 32.57
N GLN A 58 22.52 8.99 33.42
CA GLN A 58 21.42 9.24 34.35
C GLN A 58 20.13 9.62 33.63
N LEU A 59 20.21 10.47 32.59
CA LEU A 59 19.06 10.83 31.76
C LEU A 59 18.48 9.60 31.07
N TYR A 60 19.30 8.72 30.51
CA TYR A 60 18.84 7.44 29.94
C TYR A 60 18.16 6.55 30.97
N ARG A 61 18.66 6.51 32.20
CA ARG A 61 18.11 5.65 33.25
C ARG A 61 16.81 6.18 33.86
N PHE A 62 16.70 7.50 34.02
CA PHE A 62 15.63 8.12 34.81
C PHE A 62 14.60 8.87 33.97
N THR A 63 14.78 8.99 32.66
CA THR A 63 13.86 9.69 31.77
C THR A 63 13.49 8.84 30.55
N PRO A 64 12.40 9.19 29.84
CA PRO A 64 12.05 8.56 28.57
C PRO A 64 13.03 8.80 27.41
N LEU A 65 14.20 9.40 27.66
CA LEU A 65 15.23 9.58 26.63
C LEU A 65 15.75 8.23 26.10
N GLN A 66 15.70 7.18 26.94
CA GLN A 66 15.89 5.79 26.52
C GLN A 66 14.70 4.96 26.99
N THR A 67 14.06 4.25 26.06
CA THR A 67 12.93 3.37 26.35
C THR A 67 13.08 2.03 25.63
N SER A 68 12.37 1.03 26.12
CA SER A 68 12.24 -0.27 25.46
C SER A 68 10.93 -0.33 24.67
N PHE A 69 10.97 -0.92 23.48
CA PHE A 69 9.77 -1.28 22.73
C PHE A 69 9.52 -2.78 22.83
N GLY A 70 8.49 -3.18 23.57
CA GLY A 70 8.05 -4.57 23.67
C GLY A 70 7.27 -4.96 22.41
N ALA A 71 7.92 -5.64 21.47
CA ALA A 71 7.26 -6.08 20.24
C ALA A 71 6.33 -7.27 20.51
N ASN A 72 5.01 -7.05 20.41
CA ASN A 72 3.99 -8.10 20.41
C ASN A 72 3.29 -8.14 19.04
N MET A 73 3.78 -8.98 18.15
CA MET A 73 3.35 -9.05 16.74
C MET A 73 2.08 -9.91 16.58
N VAL A 74 0.95 -9.44 17.12
CA VAL A 74 -0.37 -10.09 16.94
C VAL A 74 -1.07 -9.53 15.71
N ALA A 75 -1.57 -10.41 14.85
CA ALA A 75 -2.36 -10.04 13.67
C ALA A 75 -3.51 -11.01 13.41
N LEU A 76 -4.47 -10.60 12.59
CA LEU A 76 -5.54 -11.48 12.10
C LEU A 76 -5.07 -12.21 10.83
N ASN A 77 -4.92 -13.52 10.91
CA ASN A 77 -4.61 -14.38 9.78
C ASN A 77 -5.83 -15.24 9.46
N GLY A 78 -6.45 -15.05 8.28
CA GLY A 78 -7.68 -15.76 7.91
C GLY A 78 -8.84 -15.53 8.90
N GLY A 79 -8.87 -14.37 9.57
CA GLY A 79 -9.89 -14.02 10.58
C GLY A 79 -9.61 -14.54 11.99
N LYS A 80 -8.48 -15.22 12.23
CA LYS A 80 -8.07 -15.69 13.56
C LYS A 80 -6.92 -14.84 14.11
N PRO A 81 -6.95 -14.43 15.39
CA PRO A 81 -5.84 -13.72 16.00
C PRO A 81 -4.68 -14.68 16.27
N GLU A 82 -3.50 -14.36 15.74
CA GLU A 82 -2.28 -15.16 15.86
C GLU A 82 -1.11 -14.25 16.25
N VAL A 83 -0.24 -14.72 17.14
CA VAL A 83 1.08 -14.12 17.36
C VAL A 83 1.99 -14.65 16.26
N MET A 84 2.52 -13.75 15.44
CA MET A 84 3.28 -14.10 14.24
C MET A 84 4.72 -13.61 14.38
N ASN A 85 5.69 -14.38 13.87
CA ASN A 85 7.04 -13.85 13.68
C ASN A 85 7.14 -13.07 12.35
N LEU A 86 8.30 -12.45 12.08
CA LEU A 86 8.53 -11.68 10.86
C LEU A 86 8.34 -12.53 9.58
N THR A 87 8.79 -13.78 9.60
CA THR A 87 8.68 -14.68 8.43
C THR A 87 7.22 -15.01 8.15
N ASP A 88 6.43 -15.27 9.19
CA ASP A 88 5.00 -15.57 9.05
C ASP A 88 4.25 -14.37 8.47
N MET A 89 4.54 -13.16 8.95
CA MET A 89 3.95 -11.92 8.42
C MET A 89 4.29 -11.71 6.94
N LEU A 90 5.55 -11.92 6.55
CA LEU A 90 5.98 -11.78 5.16
C LEU A 90 5.32 -12.83 4.26
N LYS A 91 5.21 -14.09 4.71
CA LYS A 91 4.51 -15.15 3.98
C LYS A 91 3.03 -14.80 3.77
N ALA A 92 2.35 -14.34 4.82
CA ALA A 92 0.95 -13.92 4.71
C ALA A 92 0.78 -12.74 3.73
N PHE A 93 1.69 -11.76 3.77
CA PHE A 93 1.69 -10.65 2.82
C PHE A 93 1.90 -11.12 1.38
N VAL A 94 2.90 -11.97 1.12
CA VAL A 94 3.18 -12.48 -0.24
C VAL A 94 2.01 -13.29 -0.78
N ALA A 95 1.44 -14.19 0.02
CA ALA A 95 0.27 -14.98 -0.39
C ALA A 95 -0.92 -14.08 -0.76
N PHE A 96 -1.18 -13.03 0.04
CA PHE A 96 -2.19 -12.03 -0.29
C PHE A 96 -1.88 -11.30 -1.60
N ARG A 97 -0.61 -10.93 -1.84
CA ARG A 97 -0.20 -10.26 -3.08
C ARG A 97 -0.37 -11.14 -4.31
N GLU A 98 -0.05 -12.43 -4.22
CA GLU A 98 -0.28 -13.40 -5.30
C GLU A 98 -1.77 -13.50 -5.66
N GLU A 99 -2.64 -13.56 -4.65
CA GLU A 99 -4.08 -13.60 -4.86
C GLU A 99 -4.58 -12.31 -5.54
N VAL A 100 -4.17 -11.14 -5.03
CA VAL A 100 -4.55 -9.84 -5.61
C VAL A 100 -4.11 -9.73 -7.07
N ILE A 101 -2.86 -10.12 -7.37
CA ILE A 101 -2.33 -10.08 -8.73
C ILE A 101 -3.10 -11.05 -9.61
N THR A 102 -3.37 -12.27 -9.15
CA THR A 102 -4.14 -13.27 -9.89
C THR A 102 -5.55 -12.76 -10.21
N ARG A 103 -6.26 -12.20 -9.22
CA ARG A 103 -7.60 -11.63 -9.40
C ARG A 103 -7.57 -10.48 -10.42
N ARG A 104 -6.59 -9.58 -10.31
CA ARG A 104 -6.42 -8.46 -11.25
C ARG A 104 -6.14 -8.96 -12.68
N THR A 105 -5.25 -9.94 -12.83
CA THR A 105 -4.90 -10.50 -14.15
C THR A 105 -6.10 -11.21 -14.77
N LYS A 106 -6.87 -11.99 -14.01
CA LYS A 106 -8.12 -12.60 -14.49
C LYS A 106 -9.14 -11.56 -14.94
N PHE A 107 -9.28 -10.47 -14.18
CA PHE A 107 -10.16 -9.36 -14.55
C PHE A 107 -9.72 -8.70 -15.86
N LEU A 108 -8.43 -8.39 -16.01
CA LEU A 108 -7.88 -7.79 -17.22
C LEU A 108 -8.01 -8.73 -18.42
N LEU A 109 -7.76 -10.03 -18.25
CA LEU A 109 -7.94 -11.04 -19.29
C LEU A 109 -9.40 -11.10 -19.75
N ARG A 110 -10.37 -11.12 -18.82
CA ARG A 110 -11.79 -11.09 -19.17
C ARG A 110 -12.14 -9.83 -19.98
N LYS A 111 -11.71 -8.66 -19.52
CA LYS A 111 -11.94 -7.40 -20.23
C LYS A 111 -11.31 -7.39 -21.63
N ALA A 112 -10.11 -7.97 -21.77
CA ALA A 112 -9.44 -8.10 -23.06
C ALA A 112 -10.19 -9.05 -23.99
N ARG A 113 -10.69 -10.20 -23.50
CA ARG A 113 -11.51 -11.14 -24.27
C ARG A 113 -12.85 -10.54 -24.68
N ASP A 114 -13.55 -9.86 -23.77
CA ASP A 114 -14.80 -9.17 -24.08
C ASP A 114 -14.60 -8.15 -25.20
N ARG A 115 -13.50 -7.39 -25.16
CA ARG A 115 -13.15 -6.44 -26.23
C ARG A 115 -12.76 -7.15 -27.53
N ALA A 116 -11.97 -8.22 -27.45
CA ALA A 116 -11.55 -9.00 -28.60
C ALA A 116 -12.75 -9.63 -29.32
N HIS A 117 -13.74 -10.16 -28.60
CA HIS A 117 -14.97 -10.70 -29.16
C HIS A 117 -15.71 -9.69 -30.04
N VAL A 118 -15.88 -8.46 -29.55
CA VAL A 118 -16.50 -7.37 -30.32
C VAL A 118 -15.66 -7.02 -31.56
N LEU A 119 -14.34 -6.89 -31.41
CA LEU A 119 -13.46 -6.53 -32.52
C LEU A 119 -13.43 -7.60 -33.61
N VAL A 120 -13.45 -8.88 -33.25
CA VAL A 120 -13.51 -10.00 -34.19
C VAL A 120 -14.83 -9.99 -34.96
N GLY A 121 -15.96 -9.76 -34.29
CA GLY A 121 -17.25 -9.61 -34.97
C GLY A 121 -17.26 -8.47 -35.99
N LEU A 122 -16.66 -7.33 -35.63
CA LEU A 122 -16.49 -6.20 -36.56
C LEU A 122 -15.55 -6.54 -37.72
N ALA A 123 -14.44 -7.24 -37.47
CA ALA A 123 -13.51 -7.64 -38.52
C ALA A 123 -14.15 -8.60 -39.53
N ILE A 124 -14.95 -9.57 -39.05
CA ILE A 124 -15.74 -10.46 -39.91
C ILE A 124 -16.74 -9.67 -40.73
N ALA A 125 -17.44 -8.70 -40.13
CA ALA A 125 -18.37 -7.85 -40.85
C ALA A 125 -17.68 -7.01 -41.94
N VAL A 126 -16.48 -6.49 -41.68
CA VAL A 126 -15.68 -5.75 -42.67
C VAL A 126 -15.19 -6.66 -43.79
N ALA A 127 -14.72 -7.87 -43.48
CA ALA A 127 -14.29 -8.84 -44.49
C ALA A 127 -15.43 -9.29 -45.42
N ASN A 128 -16.68 -9.19 -44.98
CA ASN A 128 -17.88 -9.59 -45.72
C ASN A 128 -18.82 -8.40 -46.00
N ILE A 129 -18.28 -7.19 -46.14
CA ILE A 129 -19.05 -5.93 -46.09
C ILE A 129 -20.20 -5.85 -47.09
N ASP A 130 -19.99 -6.32 -48.33
CA ASP A 130 -21.01 -6.26 -49.38
C ASP A 130 -22.24 -7.11 -49.04
N GLU A 131 -22.01 -8.32 -48.53
CA GLU A 131 -23.06 -9.26 -48.13
C GLU A 131 -23.78 -8.80 -46.86
N VAL A 132 -23.05 -8.21 -45.90
CA VAL A 132 -23.63 -7.61 -44.69
C VAL A 132 -24.54 -6.44 -45.06
N ILE A 133 -24.08 -5.52 -45.91
CA ILE A 133 -24.87 -4.36 -46.37
C ILE A 133 -26.11 -4.84 -47.13
N LYS A 134 -25.96 -5.82 -48.02
CA LYS A 134 -27.08 -6.37 -48.79
C LYS A 134 -28.16 -6.93 -47.87
N LEU A 135 -27.79 -7.76 -46.90
CA LEU A 135 -28.71 -8.35 -45.94
C LEU A 135 -29.46 -7.26 -45.15
N ILE A 136 -28.74 -6.28 -44.61
CA ILE A 136 -29.33 -5.17 -43.85
C ILE A 136 -30.31 -4.35 -44.72
N ARG A 137 -29.97 -4.07 -45.98
CA ARG A 137 -30.83 -3.30 -46.90
C ARG A 137 -32.07 -4.06 -47.36
N THR A 138 -32.01 -5.39 -47.38
CA THR A 138 -33.15 -6.24 -47.79
C THR A 138 -34.06 -6.64 -46.62
N ALA A 139 -33.59 -6.50 -45.38
CA ALA A 139 -34.38 -6.85 -44.21
C ALA A 139 -35.55 -5.86 -44.00
N PRO A 140 -36.73 -6.36 -43.60
CA PRO A 140 -37.92 -5.52 -43.40
C PRO A 140 -37.79 -4.56 -42.21
N ASP A 141 -37.02 -4.92 -41.20
CA ASP A 141 -36.81 -4.12 -39.98
C ASP A 141 -35.47 -4.49 -39.29
N PRO A 142 -34.98 -3.65 -38.35
CA PRO A 142 -33.70 -3.87 -37.66
C PRO A 142 -33.63 -5.15 -36.81
N GLN A 143 -34.75 -5.62 -36.25
CA GLN A 143 -34.78 -6.82 -35.42
C GLN A 143 -34.60 -8.06 -36.30
N THR A 144 -35.33 -8.13 -37.42
CA THR A 144 -35.17 -9.19 -38.43
C THR A 144 -33.75 -9.20 -39.00
N ALA A 145 -33.16 -8.04 -39.29
CA ALA A 145 -31.78 -7.94 -39.77
C ALA A 145 -30.78 -8.52 -38.75
N ARG A 146 -30.94 -8.18 -37.47
CA ARG A 146 -30.08 -8.68 -36.39
C ARG A 146 -30.15 -10.20 -36.27
N GLU A 147 -31.34 -10.78 -36.30
CA GLU A 147 -31.54 -12.23 -36.22
C GLU A 147 -30.87 -12.95 -37.40
N GLN A 148 -31.09 -12.47 -38.63
CA GLN A 148 -30.47 -13.03 -39.82
C GLN A 148 -28.94 -12.90 -39.82
N LEU A 149 -28.38 -11.80 -39.32
CA LEU A 149 -26.93 -11.61 -39.16
C LEU A 149 -26.33 -12.62 -38.17
N MET A 150 -27.06 -12.99 -37.10
CA MET A 150 -26.62 -13.95 -36.09
C MET A 150 -26.78 -15.40 -36.52
N GLU A 151 -27.80 -15.74 -37.32
CA GLU A 151 -28.04 -17.09 -37.81
C GLU A 151 -27.08 -17.49 -38.93
N ARG A 152 -26.70 -16.53 -39.79
CA ARG A 152 -25.82 -16.79 -40.93
C ARG A 152 -24.40 -17.06 -40.44
N ARG A 153 -23.78 -18.13 -40.96
CA ARG A 153 -22.35 -18.38 -40.78
C ARG A 153 -21.55 -17.50 -41.74
N TRP A 154 -20.70 -16.65 -41.19
CA TRP A 154 -19.83 -15.75 -41.95
C TRP A 154 -18.43 -16.35 -42.09
N PRO A 155 -17.83 -16.32 -43.29
CA PRO A 155 -16.43 -16.67 -43.46
C PRO A 155 -15.54 -15.82 -42.55
N SER A 156 -14.70 -16.48 -41.75
CA SER A 156 -13.81 -15.84 -40.78
C SER A 156 -12.66 -15.07 -41.41
N GLY A 157 -12.35 -15.29 -42.68
CA GLY A 157 -11.18 -14.69 -43.34
C GLY A 157 -9.90 -14.88 -42.51
N ASP A 158 -9.10 -13.83 -42.41
CA ASP A 158 -7.80 -13.88 -41.73
C ASP A 158 -7.88 -13.81 -40.18
N VAL A 159 -9.07 -13.69 -39.59
CA VAL A 159 -9.23 -13.54 -38.12
C VAL A 159 -9.52 -14.86 -37.38
N GLU A 160 -9.43 -16.00 -38.06
CA GLU A 160 -9.66 -17.33 -37.46
C GLU A 160 -8.75 -17.60 -36.25
N SER A 161 -7.47 -17.21 -36.34
CA SER A 161 -6.51 -17.35 -35.25
C SER A 161 -6.89 -16.56 -34.00
N LEU A 162 -7.58 -15.42 -34.17
CA LEU A 162 -8.05 -14.59 -33.06
C LEU A 162 -9.31 -15.14 -32.40
N ILE A 163 -10.16 -15.84 -33.16
CA ILE A 163 -11.35 -16.54 -32.64
C ILE A 163 -10.93 -17.64 -31.65
N LEU A 164 -9.86 -18.38 -31.95
CA LEU A 164 -9.38 -19.48 -31.11
C LEU A 164 -8.80 -19.04 -29.75
N LEU A 165 -8.49 -17.75 -29.58
CA LEU A 165 -7.86 -17.19 -28.37
C LEU A 165 -8.86 -16.63 -27.35
N ILE A 166 -10.13 -16.47 -27.75
CA ILE A 166 -11.22 -15.89 -26.96
C ILE A 166 -11.95 -16.99 -26.20
#